data_AF-A0A0G4MCP3-F1
#
_entry.id   AF-A0A0G4MCP3-F1
#
_cell.length_a   1.000
_cell.length_b   1.000
_cell.length_c   1.000
_cell.angle_alpha   90.00
_cell.angle_beta   90.00
_cell.angle_gamma   90.00
#
_symmetry.space_group_name_H-M   'P 1'
#
loop_
_entity.id
_entity.type
_entity.pdbx_description
1 polymer ?
#
loop_
_entity_poly.entity_id
_entity_poly.type
_entity_poly.pdbx_seq_one_letter_code
_entity_poly.pdbx_strand_id
1 'polypeptide(L)'
;MCIVLLTTAHPSYALIVIDNRDEFILRPTSRPHWWSHPSGPNVLSPRDLQRAEKGTWLGLTSTGALAVLTNYREDGPPDAAHPIHAQRSRGGMVTAWLGADPREPTAETVQKLVADGGVRGVGGFSMVAGKLRRKRGEERALEGIAIVSNRCGHVHDVPWIGEARGEVYGLSNTSY
;
A
#
# COMPACT_ATOMS: atom_id res chain seq x y z
N MET A 1 6.97 -10.55 10.31
CA MET A 1 7.39 -9.30 9.69
C MET A 1 7.16 -9.25 8.18
N CYS A 2 6.38 -8.28 7.70
CA CYS A 2 6.16 -8.09 6.26
C CYS A 2 7.33 -7.37 5.59
N ILE A 3 7.61 -7.72 4.33
CA ILE A 3 8.65 -7.12 3.51
C ILE A 3 8.10 -6.93 2.09
N VAL A 4 8.35 -5.77 1.49
CA VAL A 4 8.14 -5.55 0.06
C VAL A 4 9.47 -5.24 -0.63
N LEU A 5 9.71 -5.88 -1.77
CA LEU A 5 10.83 -5.61 -2.67
C LEU A 5 10.29 -5.09 -4.00
N LEU A 6 10.90 -4.02 -4.51
CA LEU A 6 10.55 -3.41 -5.79
C LEU A 6 11.79 -3.26 -6.66
N THR A 7 11.66 -3.47 -7.96
CA THR A 7 12.75 -3.14 -8.90
C THR A 7 12.26 -2.65 -10.24
N THR A 8 12.96 -1.66 -10.78
CA THR A 8 12.85 -1.13 -12.15
C THR A 8 14.04 -1.56 -13.02
N ALA A 9 14.86 -2.51 -12.56
CA ALA A 9 16.09 -2.91 -13.24
C ALA A 9 15.90 -3.99 -14.31
N HIS A 10 14.81 -4.76 -14.26
CA HIS A 10 14.62 -5.88 -15.16
C HIS A 10 14.43 -5.44 -16.62
N PRO A 11 15.13 -6.03 -17.62
CA PRO A 11 15.09 -5.58 -19.00
C PRO A 11 13.72 -5.74 -19.68
N SER A 12 12.95 -6.77 -19.27
CA SER A 12 11.63 -7.05 -19.86
C SER A 12 10.44 -6.48 -19.08
N TYR A 13 10.63 -6.02 -17.83
CA TYR A 13 9.54 -5.57 -16.97
C TYR A 13 9.76 -4.12 -16.54
N ALA A 14 8.70 -3.30 -16.66
CA ALA A 14 8.73 -1.91 -16.20
C ALA A 14 8.91 -1.81 -14.68
N LEU A 15 8.29 -2.75 -13.96
CA LEU A 15 8.32 -2.86 -12.51
C LEU A 15 8.13 -4.33 -12.13
N ILE A 16 8.90 -4.82 -11.18
CA ILE A 16 8.63 -6.06 -10.45
C ILE A 16 8.39 -5.70 -9.00
N VAL A 17 7.34 -6.25 -8.41
CA VAL A 17 7.00 -6.08 -6.98
C VAL A 17 6.76 -7.45 -6.37
N ILE A 18 7.40 -7.71 -5.24
CA ILE A 18 7.22 -8.93 -4.46
C ILE A 18 6.93 -8.52 -3.03
N ASP A 19 5.85 -9.04 -2.47
CA ASP A 19 5.44 -8.81 -1.09
C ASP A 19 5.41 -10.15 -0.34
N ASN A 20 6.09 -10.19 0.80
CA ASN A 20 5.92 -11.23 1.79
C ASN A 20 5.07 -10.68 2.93
N ARG A 21 3.85 -11.21 3.05
CA ARG A 21 2.99 -10.94 4.19
C ARG A 21 3.22 -11.97 5.29
N ASP A 22 3.78 -11.54 6.40
CA ASP A 22 3.87 -12.35 7.60
C ASP A 22 2.77 -11.97 8.60
N GLU A 23 1.92 -12.94 8.91
CA GLU A 23 0.69 -12.81 9.69
C GLU A 23 0.38 -14.16 10.37
N PHE A 24 -0.50 -14.15 11.38
CA PHE A 24 -1.06 -15.36 11.97
C PHE A 24 -1.54 -16.37 10.91
N ILE A 25 -1.04 -17.61 11.01
CA ILE A 25 -1.34 -18.73 10.12
C ILE A 25 -2.85 -18.96 9.98
N LEU A 26 -3.61 -18.80 11.07
CA LEU A 26 -5.04 -19.07 11.10
C LEU A 26 -5.90 -17.87 10.67
N ARG A 27 -5.29 -16.73 10.28
CA ARG A 27 -6.07 -15.58 9.82
C ARG A 27 -6.62 -15.87 8.42
N PRO A 28 -7.95 -15.96 8.25
CA PRO A 28 -8.53 -16.35 6.97
C PRO A 28 -8.35 -15.25 5.92
N THR A 29 -7.94 -15.65 4.72
CA THR A 29 -7.79 -14.76 3.55
C THR A 29 -8.33 -15.41 2.29
N SER A 30 -8.84 -14.63 1.34
CA SER A 30 -9.17 -15.15 0.02
C SER A 30 -7.91 -15.37 -0.82
N ARG A 31 -7.99 -16.24 -1.85
CA ARG A 31 -7.04 -16.18 -2.96
C ARG A 31 -7.16 -14.84 -3.71
N PRO A 32 -6.11 -14.39 -4.42
CA PRO A 32 -6.21 -13.25 -5.30
C PRO A 32 -7.28 -13.49 -6.36
N HIS A 33 -8.19 -12.53 -6.51
CA HIS A 33 -9.24 -12.54 -7.53
C HIS A 33 -9.60 -11.10 -7.89
N TRP A 34 -10.32 -10.94 -8.99
CA TRP A 34 -10.91 -9.65 -9.34
C TRP A 34 -12.19 -9.42 -8.53
N TRP A 35 -12.29 -8.26 -7.91
CA TRP A 35 -13.50 -7.80 -7.22
C TRP A 35 -13.75 -6.32 -7.53
N SER A 36 -15.00 -5.89 -7.46
CA SER A 36 -15.38 -4.50 -7.75
C SER A 36 -15.27 -3.66 -6.48
N HIS A 37 -14.45 -2.61 -6.53
CA HIS A 37 -14.38 -1.64 -5.46
C HIS A 37 -15.68 -0.81 -5.41
N PRO A 38 -16.19 -0.42 -4.23
CA PRO A 38 -17.41 0.39 -4.12
C PRO A 38 -17.36 1.73 -4.88
N SER A 39 -16.17 2.29 -5.12
CA SER A 39 -15.99 3.51 -5.93
C SER A 39 -15.92 3.26 -7.45
N GLY A 40 -16.04 2.01 -7.91
CA GLY A 40 -16.09 1.64 -9.33
C GLY A 40 -14.92 0.81 -9.89
N PRO A 41 -13.64 0.98 -9.51
CA PRO A 41 -12.56 0.25 -10.17
C PRO A 41 -12.59 -1.25 -9.84
N ASN A 42 -12.24 -2.09 -10.81
CA ASN A 42 -11.97 -3.49 -10.57
C ASN A 42 -10.55 -3.64 -9.99
N VAL A 43 -10.44 -4.39 -8.90
CA VAL A 43 -9.22 -4.60 -8.14
C VAL A 43 -8.83 -6.07 -8.19
N LEU A 44 -7.59 -6.36 -8.57
CA LEU A 44 -6.97 -7.66 -8.39
C LEU A 44 -6.24 -7.67 -7.06
N SER A 45 -6.79 -8.38 -6.08
CA SER A 45 -6.11 -8.60 -4.80
C SER A 45 -6.68 -9.78 -4.02
N PRO A 46 -5.92 -10.33 -3.06
CA PRO A 46 -6.50 -11.11 -1.98
C PRO A 46 -7.22 -10.20 -0.97
N ARG A 47 -8.15 -10.75 -0.18
CA ARG A 47 -8.93 -10.03 0.83
C ARG A 47 -8.73 -10.67 2.21
N ASP A 48 -8.59 -9.86 3.24
CA ASP A 48 -8.68 -10.27 4.65
C ASP A 48 -10.12 -10.69 4.94
N LEU A 49 -10.35 -11.91 5.39
CA LEU A 49 -11.71 -12.39 5.69
C LEU A 49 -12.02 -12.31 7.19
N GLN A 50 -11.02 -11.96 8.02
CA GLN A 50 -11.18 -11.87 9.47
C GLN A 50 -12.01 -10.64 9.89
N ARG A 51 -11.88 -9.53 9.16
CA ARG A 51 -12.55 -8.26 9.45
C ARG A 51 -13.72 -8.02 8.49
N ALA A 52 -14.80 -7.42 8.99
CA ALA A 52 -15.98 -7.09 8.19
C ALA A 52 -15.70 -6.14 7.01
N GLU A 53 -14.76 -5.21 7.17
CA GLU A 53 -14.27 -4.30 6.12
C GLU A 53 -13.63 -5.05 4.92
N LYS A 54 -13.12 -6.25 5.18
CA LYS A 54 -12.42 -7.12 4.24
C LYS A 54 -11.22 -6.48 3.54
N GLY A 55 -10.40 -5.68 4.24
CA GLY A 55 -9.26 -4.97 3.66
C GLY A 55 -8.25 -5.85 2.89
N THR A 56 -7.27 -5.22 2.24
CA THR A 56 -6.22 -5.93 1.48
C THR A 56 -4.84 -5.39 1.82
N TRP A 57 -3.78 -6.14 1.55
CA TRP A 57 -2.40 -5.72 1.81
C TRP A 57 -1.58 -5.51 0.54
N LEU A 58 -2.05 -6.02 -0.60
CA LEU A 58 -1.43 -5.86 -1.91
C LEU A 58 -2.55 -5.84 -2.93
N GLY A 59 -2.60 -4.83 -3.80
CA GLY A 59 -3.57 -4.83 -4.88
C GLY A 59 -3.19 -3.94 -6.05
N LEU A 60 -3.80 -4.24 -7.19
CA LEU A 60 -3.67 -3.51 -8.44
C LEU A 60 -5.06 -3.28 -9.04
N THR A 61 -5.36 -2.06 -9.49
CA THR A 61 -6.58 -1.79 -10.26
C THR A 61 -6.35 -1.99 -11.76
N SER A 62 -7.42 -2.23 -12.51
CA SER A 62 -7.36 -2.19 -13.99
C SER A 62 -6.94 -0.83 -14.57
N THR A 63 -7.02 0.23 -13.76
CA THR A 63 -6.56 1.59 -14.09
C THR A 63 -5.11 1.86 -13.71
N GLY A 64 -4.40 0.86 -13.15
CA GLY A 64 -2.99 0.93 -12.83
C GLY A 64 -2.66 1.50 -11.44
N ALA A 65 -3.62 1.69 -10.53
CA ALA A 65 -3.31 2.02 -9.15
C ALA A 65 -2.76 0.78 -8.43
N LEU A 66 -1.55 0.88 -7.89
CA LEU A 66 -0.86 -0.16 -7.13
C LEU A 66 -0.71 0.30 -5.69
N ALA A 67 -0.97 -0.60 -4.73
CA ALA A 67 -0.56 -0.38 -3.34
C ALA A 67 -0.12 -1.67 -2.64
N VAL A 68 0.88 -1.55 -1.78
CA VAL A 68 1.44 -2.64 -0.96
C VAL A 68 1.67 -2.16 0.45
N LEU A 69 1.27 -2.95 1.44
CA LEU A 69 1.30 -2.63 2.86
C LEU A 69 2.33 -3.48 3.60
N THR A 70 3.15 -2.81 4.41
CA THR A 70 3.98 -3.43 5.43
C THR A 70 3.50 -2.98 6.81
N ASN A 71 3.35 -3.92 7.73
CA ASN A 71 2.88 -3.65 9.10
C ASN A 71 4.07 -3.37 10.02
N TYR A 72 3.96 -2.40 10.93
CA TYR A 72 4.83 -2.39 12.10
C TYR A 72 4.37 -3.48 13.06
N ARG A 73 5.34 -4.16 13.66
CA ARG A 73 5.08 -5.03 14.81
C ARG A 73 4.88 -4.13 16.01
N GLU A 74 3.75 -4.31 16.69
CA GLU A 74 3.41 -3.55 17.88
C GLU A 74 3.16 -4.59 18.96
N ASP A 75 4.09 -4.68 19.92
CA ASP A 75 3.99 -5.62 21.03
C ASP A 75 3.22 -4.91 22.17
N GLY A 76 2.04 -5.41 22.52
CA GLY A 76 1.21 -4.90 23.61
C GLY A 76 0.19 -5.94 24.07
N PRO A 77 -0.39 -5.81 25.27
CA PRO A 77 -1.44 -6.70 25.73
C PRO A 77 -2.67 -6.59 24.80
N PRO A 78 -3.36 -7.70 24.50
CA PRO A 78 -4.56 -7.70 23.66
C PRO A 78 -5.74 -7.10 24.43
N ASP A 79 -5.74 -5.79 24.65
CA ASP A 79 -6.91 -5.04 25.08
C ASP A 79 -7.68 -4.51 23.85
N ALA A 80 -8.87 -3.95 24.07
CA ALA A 80 -9.68 -3.38 22.99
C ALA A 80 -9.01 -2.17 22.29
N ALA A 81 -7.96 -1.60 22.88
CA ALA A 81 -7.12 -0.55 22.31
C ALA A 81 -5.87 -1.10 21.59
N HIS A 82 -5.64 -2.42 21.60
CA HIS A 82 -4.53 -3.06 20.92
C HIS A 82 -4.60 -2.78 19.41
N PRO A 83 -3.49 -2.51 18.70
CA PRO A 83 -3.52 -2.11 17.30
C PRO A 83 -4.09 -3.18 16.34
N ILE A 84 -4.05 -4.47 16.72
CA ILE A 84 -4.77 -5.55 16.03
C ILE A 84 -6.29 -5.35 16.09
N HIS A 85 -6.79 -4.62 17.09
CA HIS A 85 -8.17 -4.18 17.30
C HIS A 85 -8.39 -2.70 17.02
N ALA A 86 -7.41 -2.02 16.41
CA ALA A 86 -7.58 -0.63 15.98
C ALA A 86 -8.89 -0.48 15.19
N GLN A 87 -9.61 0.61 15.44
CA GLN A 87 -10.96 0.86 14.92
C GLN A 87 -11.02 0.71 13.40
N ARG A 88 -9.91 1.04 12.71
CA ARG A 88 -9.76 0.87 11.26
C ARG A 88 -8.64 -0.11 10.94
N SER A 89 -8.84 -0.94 9.92
CA SER A 89 -7.81 -1.89 9.51
C SER A 89 -6.73 -1.20 8.68
N ARG A 90 -5.46 -1.63 8.83
CA ARG A 90 -4.36 -1.18 7.96
C ARG A 90 -4.64 -1.49 6.48
N GLY A 91 -5.27 -2.64 6.21
CA GLY A 91 -5.68 -3.00 4.85
C GLY A 91 -6.83 -2.15 4.28
N GLY A 92 -7.50 -1.39 5.14
CA GLY A 92 -8.43 -0.33 4.73
C GLY A 92 -7.73 0.83 4.01
N MET A 93 -6.50 1.15 4.39
CA MET A 93 -5.70 2.20 3.73
C MET A 93 -5.35 1.83 2.30
N VAL A 94 -4.94 0.57 2.09
CA VAL A 94 -4.69 0.02 0.74
C VAL A 94 -5.97 0.03 -0.08
N THR A 95 -7.09 -0.41 0.53
CA THR A 95 -8.40 -0.43 -0.13
C THR A 95 -8.82 0.99 -0.55
N ALA A 96 -8.66 1.98 0.33
CA ALA A 96 -8.96 3.37 0.03
C ALA A 96 -8.13 3.93 -1.12
N TRP A 97 -6.81 3.64 -1.15
CA TRP A 97 -5.94 4.03 -2.27
C TRP A 97 -6.41 3.44 -3.61
N LEU A 98 -6.74 2.14 -3.62
CA LEU A 98 -7.21 1.44 -4.82
C LEU A 98 -8.58 1.94 -5.30
N GLY A 99 -9.32 2.64 -4.45
CA GLY A 99 -10.57 3.30 -4.78
C GLY A 99 -10.45 4.75 -5.25
N ALA A 100 -9.25 5.36 -5.24
CA ALA A 100 -9.06 6.75 -5.60
C ALA A 100 -9.34 7.04 -7.09
N ASP A 101 -9.67 8.29 -7.42
CA ASP A 101 -9.86 8.70 -8.82
C ASP A 101 -8.55 8.44 -9.59
N PRO A 102 -8.57 7.60 -10.64
CA PRO A 102 -7.37 7.32 -11.40
C PRO A 102 -6.78 8.59 -11.99
N ARG A 103 -7.58 9.59 -12.39
CA ARG A 103 -7.14 10.81 -13.09
C ARG A 103 -6.40 11.79 -12.18
N GLU A 104 -6.68 11.76 -10.88
CA GLU A 104 -6.03 12.63 -9.90
C GLU A 104 -4.50 12.39 -9.88
N PRO A 105 -3.66 13.41 -9.69
CA PRO A 105 -2.23 13.22 -9.51
C PRO A 105 -1.92 12.38 -8.27
N THR A 106 -0.91 11.50 -8.37
CA THR A 106 -0.49 10.61 -7.26
C THR A 106 -0.19 11.41 -5.98
N ALA A 107 0.48 12.56 -6.10
CA ALA A 107 0.81 13.41 -4.96
C ALA A 107 -0.42 13.98 -4.24
N GLU A 108 -1.44 14.42 -4.98
CA GLU A 108 -2.70 14.91 -4.40
C GLU A 108 -3.46 13.80 -3.69
N THR A 109 -3.52 12.60 -4.29
CA THR A 109 -4.15 11.42 -3.64
C THR A 109 -3.42 11.06 -2.35
N VAL A 110 -2.08 11.10 -2.33
CA VAL A 110 -1.29 10.86 -1.10
C VAL A 110 -1.60 11.90 -0.04
N GLN A 111 -1.63 13.18 -0.40
CA GLN A 111 -1.97 14.25 0.53
C GLN A 111 -3.34 14.03 1.16
N LYS A 112 -4.37 13.72 0.35
CA LYS A 112 -5.73 13.42 0.86
C LYS A 112 -5.78 12.20 1.77
N LEU A 113 -4.98 11.18 1.49
CA LEU A 113 -4.93 9.96 2.30
C LEU A 113 -4.34 10.20 3.69
N VAL A 114 -3.40 11.14 3.80
CA VAL A 114 -2.68 11.45 5.05
C VAL A 114 -3.31 12.65 5.80
N ALA A 115 -3.95 13.58 5.08
CA ALA A 115 -4.58 14.77 5.64
C ALA A 115 -5.66 14.45 6.69
N ASP A 116 -5.88 15.41 7.60
CA ASP A 116 -7.00 15.47 8.54
C ASP A 116 -7.23 14.21 9.40
N GLY A 117 -6.17 13.45 9.65
CA GLY A 117 -6.29 12.21 10.42
C GLY A 117 -6.84 11.03 9.62
N GLY A 118 -6.66 11.03 8.29
CA GLY A 118 -6.95 9.89 7.42
C GLY A 118 -6.28 8.58 7.86
N VAL A 119 -5.22 8.66 8.67
CA VAL A 119 -4.52 7.54 9.30
C VAL A 119 -4.81 7.37 10.81
N ARG A 120 -5.64 8.23 11.43
CA ARG A 120 -6.02 8.11 12.85
C ARG A 120 -6.80 6.81 13.06
N GLY A 121 -6.51 6.13 14.17
CA GLY A 121 -7.17 4.88 14.53
C GLY A 121 -6.77 3.68 13.66
N VAL A 122 -5.68 3.80 12.90
CA VAL A 122 -5.02 2.73 12.16
C VAL A 122 -3.70 2.39 12.87
N GLY A 123 -3.43 1.11 13.14
CA GLY A 123 -2.15 0.68 13.73
C GLY A 123 -0.95 1.04 12.84
N GLY A 124 0.27 0.98 13.36
CA GLY A 124 1.47 1.38 12.63
C GLY A 124 1.61 0.66 11.28
N PHE A 125 1.84 1.43 10.20
CA PHE A 125 2.11 0.88 8.87
C PHE A 125 3.04 1.75 8.02
N SER A 126 3.64 1.11 7.01
CA SER A 126 4.21 1.78 5.84
C SER A 126 3.57 1.18 4.60
N MET A 127 3.26 2.01 3.61
CA MET A 127 2.55 1.62 2.40
C MET A 127 3.26 2.20 1.19
N VAL A 128 3.58 1.35 0.24
CA VAL A 128 4.03 1.76 -1.10
C VAL A 128 2.80 1.97 -1.95
N ALA A 129 2.65 3.14 -2.55
CA ALA A 129 1.44 3.53 -3.30
C ALA A 129 1.80 4.34 -4.55
N GLY A 130 1.34 3.89 -5.71
CA GLY A 130 1.65 4.55 -6.98
C GLY A 130 0.58 4.30 -8.04
N LYS A 131 0.51 5.18 -9.03
CA LYS A 131 -0.25 4.97 -10.26
C LYS A 131 0.75 4.59 -11.34
N LEU A 132 0.64 3.39 -11.90
CA LEU A 132 1.56 2.81 -12.89
C LEU A 132 1.41 3.52 -14.24
N ARG A 133 1.92 4.76 -14.27
CA ARG A 133 1.93 5.64 -15.42
C ARG A 133 3.36 5.87 -15.86
N ARG A 134 3.53 5.95 -17.18
CA ARG A 134 4.82 6.28 -17.77
C ARG A 134 5.08 7.77 -17.61
N LYS A 135 6.26 8.13 -17.11
CA LYS A 135 6.74 9.51 -17.06
C LYS A 135 6.88 10.04 -18.48
N ARG A 136 6.28 11.21 -18.75
CA ARG A 136 6.29 11.81 -20.09
C ARG A 136 7.73 12.17 -20.49
N GLY A 137 8.15 11.72 -21.67
CA GLY A 137 9.48 12.02 -22.21
C GLY A 137 10.59 11.03 -21.84
N GLU A 138 10.33 10.08 -20.94
CA GLU A 138 11.30 9.05 -20.55
C GLU A 138 10.81 7.66 -20.95
N GLU A 139 11.72 6.81 -21.45
CA GLU A 139 11.38 5.44 -21.84
C GLU A 139 11.32 4.50 -20.63
N ARG A 140 10.13 3.95 -20.37
CA ARG A 140 9.83 2.97 -19.31
C ARG A 140 9.98 3.49 -17.86
N ALA A 141 10.31 4.75 -17.63
CA ALA A 141 10.29 5.38 -16.30
C ALA A 141 8.85 5.59 -15.81
N LEU A 142 8.63 5.46 -14.50
CA LEU A 142 7.32 5.70 -13.88
C LEU A 142 7.22 7.13 -13.34
N GLU A 143 5.99 7.62 -13.14
CA GLU A 143 5.73 8.92 -12.45
C GLU A 143 6.16 8.93 -10.97
N GLY A 144 6.70 7.83 -10.45
CA GLY A 144 7.10 7.66 -9.06
C GLY A 144 6.07 6.91 -8.24
N ILE A 145 6.56 6.26 -7.19
CA ILE A 145 5.78 5.48 -6.23
C ILE A 145 6.08 6.06 -4.84
N ALA A 146 5.04 6.47 -4.12
CA ALA A 146 5.15 7.09 -2.81
C ALA A 146 5.29 6.04 -1.70
N ILE A 147 6.04 6.35 -0.65
CA ILE A 147 6.11 5.57 0.60
C ILE A 147 5.37 6.34 1.70
N VAL A 148 4.13 5.94 1.94
CA VAL A 148 3.24 6.56 2.93
C VAL A 148 3.36 5.83 4.27
N SER A 149 3.64 6.53 5.37
CA SER A 149 3.61 5.95 6.72
C SER A 149 2.88 6.86 7.70
N ASN A 150 2.12 6.26 8.62
CA ASN A 150 1.51 6.97 9.74
C ASN A 150 2.48 7.23 10.91
N ARG A 151 3.76 6.89 10.75
CA ARG A 151 4.85 7.23 11.67
C ARG A 151 5.80 8.31 11.13
N CYS A 152 5.57 8.82 9.92
CA CYS A 152 6.28 9.99 9.40
C CYS A 152 5.72 11.29 10.01
N GLY A 153 6.61 12.19 10.45
CA GLY A 153 6.23 13.41 11.17
C GLY A 153 5.42 14.42 10.33
N HIS A 154 5.71 14.51 9.02
CA HIS A 154 5.03 15.44 8.11
C HIS A 154 4.75 14.84 6.73
N VAL A 155 3.65 15.27 6.11
CA VAL A 155 3.20 14.84 4.76
C VAL A 155 4.21 15.22 3.67
N HIS A 156 5.00 16.28 3.88
CA HIS A 156 6.03 16.74 2.95
C HIS A 156 7.25 15.82 2.90
N ASP A 157 7.41 14.90 3.86
CA ASP A 157 8.55 13.98 3.95
C ASP A 157 8.29 12.63 3.25
N VAL A 158 7.17 12.48 2.52
CA VAL A 158 6.84 11.22 1.83
C VAL A 158 7.90 10.92 0.77
N PRO A 159 8.70 9.84 0.93
CA PRO A 159 9.71 9.48 -0.05
C PRO A 159 9.07 8.97 -1.34
N TRP A 160 9.72 9.26 -2.47
CA TRP A 160 9.33 8.78 -3.80
C TRP A 160 10.42 7.87 -4.35
N ILE A 161 10.00 6.76 -4.95
CA ILE A 161 10.90 5.73 -5.50
C ILE A 161 10.46 5.31 -6.91
N GLY A 162 11.37 4.70 -7.67
CA GLY A 162 11.08 4.12 -8.98
C GLY A 162 10.83 5.16 -10.08
N GLU A 163 11.28 6.40 -9.87
CA GLU A 163 11.27 7.46 -10.88
C GLU A 163 12.31 7.21 -11.97
N ALA A 164 13.37 6.45 -11.68
CA ALA A 164 14.38 6.04 -12.64
C ALA A 164 14.38 4.51 -12.88
N ARG A 165 15.05 4.12 -13.95
CA ARG A 165 15.29 2.70 -14.31
C ARG A 165 16.57 2.21 -13.64
N GLY A 166 16.67 0.91 -13.43
CA GLY A 166 17.87 0.30 -12.83
C GLY A 166 17.89 0.28 -11.30
N GLU A 167 16.79 0.67 -10.65
CA GLU A 167 16.74 0.81 -9.20
C GLU A 167 16.15 -0.44 -8.54
N VAL A 168 16.55 -0.69 -7.28
CA VAL A 168 16.05 -1.76 -6.43
C VAL A 168 15.79 -1.16 -5.05
N TYR A 169 14.60 -1.45 -4.51
CA TYR A 169 14.17 -0.98 -3.21
C TYR A 169 13.67 -2.13 -2.36
N GLY A 170 13.90 -2.03 -1.06
CA GLY A 170 13.31 -2.90 -0.06
C GLY A 170 12.72 -2.07 1.06
N LEU A 171 11.49 -2.39 1.47
CA LEU A 171 10.82 -1.75 2.59
C LEU A 171 10.36 -2.83 3.57
N SER A 172 10.69 -2.60 4.83
CA SER A 172 10.39 -3.46 5.96
C SER A 172 10.36 -2.59 7.23
N ASN A 173 9.44 -2.84 8.14
CA ASN A 173 9.24 -2.01 9.34
C ASN A 173 9.94 -2.59 10.59
N THR A 174 11.25 -2.86 10.48
CA THR A 174 12.02 -3.73 11.42
C THR A 174 12.35 -3.03 12.73
N SER A 175 12.23 -1.71 12.73
CA SER A 175 12.68 -0.85 13.81
C SER A 175 11.46 -0.26 14.50
N TYR A 176 11.40 -0.42 15.82
CA TYR A 176 10.35 0.06 16.71
C TYR A 176 10.44 1.57 16.90
#